data_AF-A0A846WQB8-F1
#
_entry.id   AF-A0A846WQB8-F1
#
_cell.length_a   1.000
_cell.length_b   1.000
_cell.length_c   1.000
_cell.angle_alpha   90.00
_cell.angle_beta   90.00
_cell.angle_gamma   90.00
#
_symmetry.space_group_name_H-M   'P 1'
#
loop_
_entity.id
_entity.type
_entity.pdbx_description
1 polymer ?
#
loop_
_entity_poly.entity_id
_entity_poly.type
_entity_poly.pdbx_seq_one_letter_code
_entity_poly.pdbx_strand_id
1 'polypeptide(L)'
;MSDRAHSPLPPEYVAVLRDLAHEPERTEEIRSMVAGLDGVTGVEAGLIDAVLPLPSTWRPDDHALFWRDRRVRDAELRRRIDAALDDWIENGGWSWRSGGIDAEDHRRIAELTRREFDAEMADHRRRHGTGG
;
A
#
# COMPACT_ATOMS: atom_id res chain seq x y z
N MET A 1 17.31 5.24 -9.44
CA MET A 1 17.46 6.29 -8.42
C MET A 1 16.08 6.91 -8.26
N SER A 2 15.34 6.56 -7.20
CA SER A 2 13.98 7.06 -7.01
C SER A 2 14.01 8.50 -6.52
N ASP A 3 13.26 9.37 -7.20
CA ASP A 3 12.93 10.72 -6.73
C ASP A 3 12.34 10.61 -5.33
N ARG A 4 13.04 11.18 -4.35
CA ARG A 4 12.48 11.39 -3.02
C ARG A 4 11.46 12.52 -3.15
N ALA A 5 10.19 12.18 -2.98
CA ALA A 5 9.10 13.14 -2.80
C ALA A 5 9.59 14.28 -1.89
N HIS A 6 9.71 15.49 -2.44
CA HIS A 6 10.13 16.66 -1.69
C HIS A 6 8.91 17.19 -0.95
N SER A 7 8.82 16.89 0.34
CA SER A 7 7.80 17.51 1.18
C SER A 7 7.96 19.04 1.12
N PRO A 8 6.88 19.80 0.84
CA PRO A 8 6.91 21.26 0.84
C PRO A 8 6.88 21.84 2.26
N LEU A 9 6.73 21.00 3.29
CA LEU A 9 6.95 21.40 4.66
C LEU A 9 8.46 21.45 4.96
N PRO A 10 8.92 22.42 5.78
CA PRO A 10 10.30 22.42 6.25
C PRO A 10 10.67 21.07 6.89
N PRO A 11 11.89 20.55 6.68
CA PRO A 11 12.31 19.26 7.22
C PRO A 11 12.09 19.13 8.74
N GLU A 12 12.20 20.23 9.48
CA GLU A 12 11.97 20.31 10.92
C GLU A 12 10.50 20.04 11.28
N TYR A 13 9.55 20.53 10.46
CA TYR A 13 8.13 20.24 10.63
C TYR A 13 7.81 18.78 10.31
N VAL A 14 8.44 18.22 9.27
CA VAL A 14 8.31 16.79 8.95
C VAL A 14 8.88 15.92 10.08
N ALA A 15 9.99 16.32 10.69
CA ALA A 15 10.58 15.61 11.83
C ALA A 15 9.64 15.62 13.06
N VAL A 16 9.04 16.76 13.40
CA VAL A 16 8.06 16.82 14.50
C VAL A 16 6.85 15.92 14.24
N LEU A 17 6.30 15.97 13.01
CA LEU A 17 5.17 15.11 12.64
C LEU A 17 5.54 13.62 12.69
N ARG A 18 6.78 13.25 12.29
CA ARG A 18 7.30 11.88 12.43
C ARG A 18 7.41 11.46 13.87
N ASP A 19 7.98 12.30 14.74
CA ASP A 19 8.16 11.98 16.15
C ASP A 19 6.81 11.75 16.83
N LEU A 20 5.83 12.62 16.54
CA LEU A 20 4.46 12.44 17.00
C LEU A 20 3.83 11.15 16.45
N ALA A 21 4.13 10.78 15.20
CA ALA A 21 3.60 9.57 14.56
C ALA A 21 4.13 8.26 15.17
N HIS A 22 5.21 8.32 15.95
CA HIS A 22 5.71 7.16 16.70
C HIS A 22 4.94 6.94 18.00
N GLU A 23 4.04 7.85 18.40
CA GLU A 23 3.13 7.67 19.52
C GLU A 23 1.86 6.93 19.04
N PRO A 24 1.66 5.65 19.40
CA PRO A 24 0.59 4.82 18.82
C PRO A 24 -0.80 5.41 19.03
N GLU A 25 -1.02 6.08 20.17
CA GLU A 25 -2.28 6.70 20.57
C GLU A 25 -2.67 7.90 19.69
N ARG A 26 -1.68 8.54 19.04
CA ARG A 26 -1.87 9.74 18.21
C ARG A 26 -1.83 9.46 16.72
N THR A 27 -1.54 8.23 16.32
CA THR A 27 -1.41 7.82 14.91
C THR A 27 -2.61 8.23 14.05
N GLU A 28 -3.84 8.02 14.52
CA GLU A 28 -5.05 8.37 13.76
C GLU A 28 -5.30 9.90 13.73
N GLU A 29 -4.99 10.61 14.81
CA GLU A 29 -5.05 12.09 14.84
C GLU A 29 -4.08 12.69 13.83
N ILE A 30 -2.83 12.20 13.82
CA ILE A 30 -1.78 12.65 12.89
C ILE A 30 -2.13 12.25 11.46
N ARG A 31 -2.66 11.05 11.24
CA ARG A 31 -3.16 10.65 9.92
C ARG A 31 -4.25 11.60 9.42
N SER A 32 -5.20 11.98 10.29
CA SER A 32 -6.26 12.93 9.94
C SER A 32 -5.70 14.32 9.64
N MET A 33 -4.77 14.82 10.46
CA MET A 33 -4.11 16.11 10.26
C MET A 33 -3.32 16.13 8.94
N VAL A 34 -2.51 15.11 8.69
CA VAL A 34 -1.69 15.00 7.47
C VAL A 34 -2.59 14.83 6.23
N ALA A 35 -3.64 14.01 6.30
CA ALA A 35 -4.61 13.89 5.20
C ALA A 35 -5.35 15.22 4.94
N GLY A 36 -5.62 16.01 5.99
CA GLY A 36 -6.17 17.35 5.86
C GLY A 36 -5.21 18.32 5.16
N LEU A 37 -3.89 18.19 5.40
CA LEU A 37 -2.86 19.00 4.74
C LEU A 37 -2.68 18.61 3.27
N ASP A 38 -2.76 17.31 2.94
CA ASP A 38 -2.76 16.79 1.57
C ASP A 38 -3.99 17.28 0.76
N GLY A 39 -5.10 17.64 1.42
CA GLY A 39 -6.34 18.08 0.77
C GLY A 39 -6.50 19.60 0.58
N VAL A 40 -5.83 20.43 1.38
CA VAL A 40 -6.04 21.90 1.43
C VAL A 40 -5.03 22.68 0.61
N THR A 41 -3.89 22.08 0.33
CA THR A 41 -2.83 22.68 -0.46
C THR A 41 -2.42 21.62 -1.48
N GLY A 42 -2.14 21.98 -2.74
CA GLY A 42 -1.56 21.06 -3.73
C GLY A 42 -0.14 20.57 -3.38
N VAL A 43 0.14 20.46 -2.08
CA VAL A 43 1.26 19.81 -1.43
C VAL A 43 1.15 18.32 -1.77
N GLU A 44 2.15 17.86 -2.50
CA GLU A 44 2.18 16.59 -3.22
C GLU A 44 1.74 15.39 -2.38
N ALA A 45 1.02 14.49 -3.06
CA ALA A 45 0.82 13.11 -2.63
C ALA A 45 2.16 12.50 -2.18
N GLY A 46 2.32 12.24 -0.88
CA GLY A 46 3.54 11.68 -0.32
C GLY A 46 3.93 12.20 1.06
N LEU A 47 3.25 13.22 1.60
CA LEU A 47 3.50 13.66 2.98
C LEU A 47 3.12 12.58 4.00
N ILE A 48 2.01 11.87 3.79
CA ILE A 48 1.65 10.66 4.54
C ILE A 48 2.80 9.65 4.54
N ASP A 49 3.38 9.39 3.36
CA ASP A 49 4.47 8.43 3.18
C ASP A 49 5.75 8.87 3.92
N ALA A 50 5.98 10.19 3.99
CA ALA A 50 7.11 10.77 4.66
C ALA A 50 6.94 10.81 6.19
N VAL A 51 5.72 10.97 6.71
CA VAL A 51 5.46 11.25 8.13
C VAL A 51 5.09 10.00 8.91
N LEU A 52 4.18 9.18 8.39
CA LEU A 52 3.69 8.00 9.09
C LEU A 52 4.62 6.82 8.76
N PRO A 53 5.10 6.03 9.72
CA PRO A 53 5.74 4.76 9.40
C PRO A 53 4.73 3.81 8.74
N LEU A 54 5.22 2.92 7.87
CA LEU A 54 4.42 1.79 7.42
C LEU A 54 4.26 0.83 8.61
N PRO A 55 3.05 0.34 8.93
CA PRO A 55 2.87 -0.70 9.91
C PRO A 55 3.80 -1.88 9.63
N SER A 56 4.50 -2.38 10.66
CA SER A 56 5.44 -3.51 10.51
C SER A 56 4.73 -4.85 10.38
N THR A 57 3.46 -4.92 10.78
CA THR A 57 2.61 -6.12 10.70
C THR A 57 1.18 -5.73 10.33
N TRP A 58 0.54 -6.58 9.53
CA TRP A 58 -0.90 -6.55 9.24
C TRP A 58 -1.35 -7.99 8.91
N ARG A 59 -2.65 -8.25 9.03
CA ARG A 59 -3.25 -9.52 8.63
C ARG A 59 -3.66 -9.47 7.15
N PRO A 60 -3.67 -10.61 6.45
CA PRO A 60 -4.10 -10.67 5.05
C PRO A 60 -5.56 -10.23 4.81
N ASP A 61 -6.38 -10.23 5.86
CA ASP A 61 -7.81 -9.86 5.88
C ASP A 61 -8.10 -8.52 6.58
N ASP A 62 -7.09 -7.67 6.81
CA ASP A 62 -7.27 -6.34 7.39
C ASP A 62 -7.83 -5.34 6.35
N HIS A 63 -9.00 -5.62 5.76
CA HIS A 63 -9.63 -4.79 4.71
C HIS A 63 -9.80 -3.33 5.14
N ALA A 64 -10.12 -3.08 6.41
CA ALA A 64 -10.22 -1.72 6.96
C ALA A 64 -8.89 -0.95 6.90
N LEU A 65 -7.77 -1.62 7.19
CA LEU A 65 -6.43 -1.02 7.11
C LEU A 65 -6.05 -0.75 5.66
N PHE A 66 -6.36 -1.67 4.74
CA PHE A 66 -6.11 -1.47 3.30
C PHE A 66 -6.89 -0.29 2.72
N TRP A 67 -8.07 0.02 3.28
CA TRP A 67 -8.81 1.23 2.93
C TRP A 67 -8.19 2.51 3.50
N ARG A 68 -7.71 2.46 4.75
CA ARG A 68 -7.17 3.62 5.47
C ARG A 68 -5.73 3.97 5.06
N ASP A 69 -4.94 3.01 4.61
CA ASP A 69 -3.54 3.20 4.24
C ASP A 69 -3.23 2.53 2.90
N ARG A 70 -3.12 3.34 1.84
CA ARG A 70 -2.80 2.88 0.49
C ARG A 70 -1.47 2.13 0.44
N ARG A 71 -0.50 2.48 1.28
CA ARG A 71 0.82 1.83 1.26
C ARG A 71 0.74 0.40 1.76
N VAL A 72 -0.06 0.15 2.81
CA VAL A 72 -0.33 -1.20 3.29
C VAL A 72 -1.07 -2.00 2.22
N ARG A 73 -2.06 -1.39 1.55
CA ARG A 73 -2.75 -2.01 0.42
C ARG A 73 -1.78 -2.41 -0.70
N ASP A 74 -0.90 -1.50 -1.12
CA ASP A 74 0.06 -1.76 -2.20
C ASP A 74 1.10 -2.82 -1.80
N ALA A 75 1.54 -2.81 -0.53
CA ALA A 75 2.44 -3.83 0.01
C ALA A 75 1.78 -5.21 0.06
N GLU A 76 0.53 -5.29 0.51
CA GLU A 76 -0.24 -6.54 0.52
C GLU A 76 -0.50 -7.06 -0.90
N LEU A 77 -0.88 -6.18 -1.84
CA LEU A 77 -1.05 -6.57 -3.23
C LEU A 77 0.25 -7.14 -3.82
N ARG A 78 1.40 -6.50 -3.55
CA ARG A 78 2.69 -7.01 -3.98
C ARG A 78 2.99 -8.39 -3.39
N ARG A 79 2.77 -8.56 -2.08
CA ARG A 79 2.95 -9.85 -1.40
C ARG A 79 2.12 -10.96 -2.04
N ARG A 80 0.87 -10.66 -2.42
CA ARG A 80 -0.03 -11.62 -3.10
C ARG A 80 0.40 -11.93 -4.52
N ILE A 81 0.90 -10.93 -5.26
CA ILE A 81 1.46 -11.14 -6.61
C ILE A 81 2.69 -12.05 -6.52
N ASP A 82 3.62 -11.77 -5.61
CA ASP A 82 4.82 -12.58 -5.41
C ASP A 82 4.43 -14.03 -5.07
N ALA A 83 3.48 -14.23 -4.14
CA ALA A 83 2.98 -15.56 -3.80
C ALA A 83 2.30 -16.29 -4.97
N ALA A 84 1.55 -15.58 -5.81
CA ALA A 84 0.91 -16.16 -7.00
C ALA A 84 1.94 -16.53 -8.09
N LEU A 85 3.02 -15.76 -8.21
CA LEU A 85 4.13 -16.07 -9.11
C LEU A 85 4.88 -17.31 -8.61
N ASP A 86 5.15 -17.40 -7.31
CA ASP A 86 5.81 -18.56 -6.68
C ASP A 86 4.98 -19.84 -6.89
N ASP A 87 3.68 -19.80 -6.61
CA ASP A 87 2.77 -20.94 -6.84
C ASP A 87 2.74 -21.35 -8.33
N TRP A 88 2.71 -20.38 -9.25
CA TRP A 88 2.73 -20.69 -10.68
C TRP A 88 4.05 -21.36 -11.13
N ILE A 89 5.19 -20.94 -10.56
CA ILE A 89 6.50 -21.56 -10.81
C ILE A 89 6.50 -23.00 -10.28
N GLU A 90 6.03 -23.21 -9.05
CA GLU A 90 5.94 -24.54 -8.43
C GLU A 90 5.05 -25.50 -9.22
N ASN A 91 4.01 -24.99 -9.88
CA ASN A 91 3.09 -25.77 -10.72
C ASN A 91 3.54 -25.91 -12.19
N GLY A 92 4.82 -25.65 -12.49
CA GLY A 92 5.41 -25.96 -13.79
C GLY A 92 5.24 -24.88 -14.86
N GLY A 93 4.92 -23.64 -14.46
CA GLY A 93 4.89 -22.49 -15.38
C GLY A 93 6.26 -22.10 -15.94
N TRP A 94 7.35 -22.61 -15.37
CA TRP A 94 8.71 -22.19 -15.73
C TRP A 94 9.03 -22.31 -17.24
N SER A 95 9.50 -21.21 -17.84
CA SER A 95 9.90 -21.18 -19.25
C SER A 95 11.41 -21.34 -19.41
N TRP A 96 11.80 -22.40 -20.12
CA TRP A 96 13.19 -22.68 -20.49
C TRP A 96 13.77 -21.67 -21.47
N ARG A 97 12.94 -20.94 -22.22
CA ARG A 97 13.39 -19.94 -23.20
C ARG A 97 13.86 -18.65 -22.55
N SER A 98 13.19 -18.24 -21.48
CA SER A 98 13.48 -17.03 -20.70
C SER A 98 14.34 -17.31 -19.47
N GLY A 99 14.57 -18.59 -19.12
CA GLY A 99 15.31 -18.98 -17.92
C GLY A 99 14.56 -18.65 -16.62
N GLY A 100 13.25 -18.45 -16.70
CA GLY A 100 12.41 -17.92 -15.63
C GLY A 100 10.97 -17.68 -16.09
N ILE A 101 10.21 -16.91 -15.33
CA ILE A 101 8.86 -16.49 -15.71
C ILE A 101 8.92 -15.59 -16.94
N ASP A 102 8.03 -15.80 -17.90
CA ASP A 102 7.92 -14.89 -19.03
C ASP A 102 7.30 -13.54 -18.60
N ALA A 103 7.66 -12.46 -19.30
CA ALA A 103 7.15 -11.13 -18.97
C ALA A 103 5.63 -11.00 -19.21
N GLU A 104 5.08 -11.75 -20.17
CA GLU A 104 3.64 -11.83 -20.41
C GLU A 104 2.93 -12.57 -19.27
N ASP A 105 3.47 -13.71 -18.83
CA ASP A 105 2.93 -14.49 -17.72
C ASP A 105 2.98 -13.69 -16.41
N HIS A 106 4.10 -13.03 -16.12
CA HIS A 106 4.20 -12.15 -14.96
C HIS A 106 3.16 -11.05 -15.00
N ARG A 107 2.96 -10.39 -16.15
CA ARG A 107 1.96 -9.34 -16.30
C ARG A 107 0.55 -9.91 -16.10
N ARG A 108 0.25 -11.06 -16.69
CA ARG A 108 -1.06 -11.71 -16.59
C ARG A 108 -1.39 -12.10 -15.14
N ILE A 109 -0.43 -12.68 -14.41
CA ILE A 109 -0.60 -13.06 -13.01
C ILE A 109 -0.83 -11.81 -12.17
N ALA A 110 0.01 -10.78 -12.33
CA ALA A 110 -0.14 -9.52 -11.61
C ALA A 110 -1.50 -8.83 -11.86
N GLU A 111 -1.98 -8.83 -13.11
CA GLU A 111 -3.29 -8.29 -13.46
C GLU A 111 -4.45 -9.10 -12.87
N LEU A 112 -4.35 -10.44 -12.89
CA LEU A 112 -5.36 -11.32 -12.30
C LEU A 112 -5.45 -11.10 -10.79
N THR A 113 -4.32 -11.18 -10.08
CA THR A 113 -4.27 -10.97 -8.63
C THR A 113 -4.79 -9.59 -8.24
N ARG A 114 -4.48 -8.54 -9.03
CA ARG A 114 -5.04 -7.20 -8.78
C ARG A 114 -6.55 -7.17 -8.92
N ARG A 115 -7.11 -7.79 -9.96
CA ARG A 115 -8.57 -7.86 -10.16
C ARG A 115 -9.27 -8.61 -9.04
N GLU A 116 -8.69 -9.72 -8.59
CA GLU A 116 -9.21 -10.50 -7.47
C GLU A 116 -9.18 -9.71 -6.16
N PHE A 117 -8.04 -9.04 -5.88
CA PHE A 117 -7.91 -8.16 -4.72
C PHE A 117 -8.92 -7.02 -4.75
N ASP A 118 -9.08 -6.33 -5.88
CA ASP A 118 -10.04 -5.23 -6.01
C ASP A 118 -11.49 -5.72 -5.87
N ALA A 119 -11.81 -6.91 -6.38
CA ALA A 119 -13.12 -7.54 -6.21
C ALA A 119 -13.40 -7.91 -4.74
N GLU A 120 -12.41 -8.47 -4.04
CA GLU A 120 -12.47 -8.76 -2.61
C GLU A 120 -12.72 -7.48 -1.79
N MET A 121 -11.96 -6.42 -2.06
CA MET A 121 -12.13 -5.12 -1.40
C MET A 121 -13.53 -4.55 -1.66
N ALA A 122 -14.00 -4.55 -2.92
CA ALA A 122 -15.32 -4.05 -3.28
C ALA A 122 -16.45 -4.87 -2.64
N ASP A 123 -16.30 -6.19 -2.58
CA ASP A 123 -17.25 -7.09 -1.93
C ASP A 123 -17.31 -6.86 -0.42
N HIS A 124 -16.15 -6.74 0.25
CA HIS A 124 -16.08 -6.38 1.67
C HIS A 124 -16.77 -5.04 1.93
N ARG A 125 -16.52 -4.02 1.09
CA ARG A 125 -17.16 -2.71 1.20
C ARG A 125 -18.68 -2.79 1.06
N ARG A 126 -19.20 -3.62 0.15
CA ARG A 126 -20.65 -3.83 -0.01
C ARG A 126 -21.28 -4.51 1.20
N ARG A 127 -20.59 -5.46 1.82
CA ARG A 127 -21.11 -6.23 2.97
C ARG A 127 -21.07 -5.46 4.29
N HIS A 128 -20.05 -4.63 4.48
CA HIS A 128 -19.80 -4.00 5.78
C HIS A 128 -20.04 -2.50 5.80
N GLY A 129 -20.16 -1.85 4.63
CA GLY A 129 -20.30 -0.40 4.52
C GLY A 129 -19.10 0.34 5.11
N THR A 130 -18.86 1.57 4.65
CA THR A 130 -17.97 2.49 5.39
C THR A 130 -18.68 2.88 6.69
N GLY A 131 -18.54 2.08 7.74
CA GLY A 131 -18.79 2.55 9.10
C GLY A 131 -17.87 3.74 9.34
N GLY A 132 -18.48 4.92 9.53
CA GLY A 132 -17.81 6.21 9.64
C GLY A 132 -16.89 6.33 10.85
#